data_AF-A0A950JEY9-F1
#
_entry.id   AF-A0A950JEY9-F1
#
_cell.length_a   1.000
_cell.length_b   1.000
_cell.length_c   1.000
_cell.angle_alpha   90.00
_cell.angle_beta   90.00
_cell.angle_gamma   90.00
#
_symmetry.space_group_name_H-M   'P 1'
#
loop_
_entity.id
_entity.type
_entity.pdbx_description
1 polymer ?
#
loop_
_entity_poly.entity_id
_entity_poly.type
_entity_poly.pdbx_seq_one_letter_code
_entity_poly.pdbx_strand_id
1 'polypeptide(L)'
;MARSPAWRYLARKRFLPSAIIEAASAAGVLREGPAGSVWFAHSNGAGSVAHVDIRGPTYKGSLTGGAKSLFRMSPSAPIRPRLVLAEAAIDALSVAAIESLRADTLYAASGGGVGPGTIAALEALLGHIAMLPGALFRSATDANGPGDRFAERHQALAEKFSVPFARLRPPIEGGDWNDVLRARLQNQGSTS
;
A
#
# COMPACT_ATOMS: atom_id res chain seq x y z
N MET A 1 2.06 -9.26 19.82
CA MET A 1 2.79 -8.04 19.38
C MET A 1 2.39 -6.72 20.08
N ALA A 2 1.56 -6.71 21.14
CA ALA A 2 0.91 -5.48 21.64
C ALA A 2 1.73 -4.51 22.53
N ARG A 3 3.04 -4.72 22.75
CA ARG A 3 3.84 -3.92 23.71
C ARG A 3 4.61 -2.75 23.10
N SER A 4 4.91 -2.76 21.80
CA SER A 4 5.65 -1.67 21.16
C SER A 4 4.78 -0.42 20.95
N PRO A 5 5.30 0.80 21.20
CA PRO A 5 4.66 2.05 20.75
C PRO A 5 4.36 2.07 19.24
N ALA A 6 5.24 1.51 18.41
CA ALA A 6 5.09 1.49 16.95
C ALA A 6 3.91 0.63 16.49
N TRP A 7 3.79 -0.59 17.03
CA TRP A 7 2.66 -1.47 16.74
C TRP A 7 1.34 -0.96 17.32
N ARG A 8 1.38 -0.33 18.50
CA ARG A 8 0.20 0.35 19.07
C ARG A 8 -0.25 1.52 18.20
N TYR A 9 0.66 2.27 17.58
CA TYR A 9 0.31 3.31 16.62
C TYR A 9 -0.47 2.74 15.43
N LEU A 10 0.02 1.68 14.78
CA LEU A 10 -0.70 1.05 13.67
C LEU A 10 -2.05 0.49 14.09
N ALA A 11 -2.09 -0.25 15.18
CA ALA A 11 -3.32 -0.92 15.63
C ALA A 11 -4.38 0.08 16.14
N ARG A 12 -3.99 1.06 16.96
CA ARG A 12 -4.95 1.92 17.67
C ARG A 12 -5.21 3.26 16.99
N LYS A 13 -4.21 3.83 16.29
CA LYS A 13 -4.37 5.12 15.59
C LYS A 13 -4.68 4.93 14.12
N ARG A 14 -4.12 3.88 13.50
CA ARG A 14 -4.37 3.54 12.09
C ARG A 14 -5.34 2.37 11.92
N PHE A 15 -5.89 1.81 13.00
CA PHE A 15 -6.95 0.79 12.95
C PHE A 15 -6.56 -0.46 12.13
N LEU A 16 -5.27 -0.69 11.86
CA LEU A 16 -4.82 -1.86 11.13
C LEU A 16 -4.99 -3.11 12.02
N PRO A 17 -5.71 -4.16 11.57
CA PRO A 17 -5.85 -5.39 12.34
C PRO A 17 -4.50 -6.04 12.65
N SER A 18 -4.38 -6.68 13.82
CA SER A 18 -3.15 -7.35 14.23
C SER A 18 -2.63 -8.35 13.18
N ALA A 19 -3.52 -9.12 12.54
CA ALA A 19 -3.15 -10.07 11.49
C ALA A 19 -2.46 -9.40 10.29
N ILE A 20 -2.88 -8.19 9.91
CA ILE A 20 -2.26 -7.43 8.82
C ILE A 20 -0.88 -6.91 9.24
N ILE A 21 -0.76 -6.38 10.46
CA ILE A 21 0.52 -5.92 11.00
C ILE A 21 1.52 -7.09 11.10
N GLU A 22 1.06 -8.23 11.61
CA GLU A 22 1.86 -9.46 11.75
C GLU A 22 2.32 -9.98 10.39
N ALA A 23 1.42 -10.07 9.40
CA ALA A 23 1.78 -10.49 8.05
C ALA A 23 2.79 -9.54 7.39
N ALA A 24 2.62 -8.22 7.57
CA ALA A 24 3.53 -7.23 7.00
C ALA A 24 4.91 -7.24 7.68
N SER A 25 4.93 -7.45 9.00
CA SER A 25 6.17 -7.60 9.78
C SER A 25 6.91 -8.88 9.39
N ALA A 26 6.19 -10.01 9.27
CA ALA A 26 6.75 -11.28 8.83
C ALA A 26 7.29 -11.23 7.39
N ALA A 27 6.65 -10.45 6.52
CA ALA A 27 7.15 -10.18 5.17
C ALA A 27 8.37 -9.24 5.13
N GLY A 28 8.81 -8.73 6.29
CA GLY A 28 9.98 -7.86 6.41
C GLY A 28 9.75 -6.42 5.93
N VAL A 29 8.50 -6.04 5.66
CA VAL A 29 8.18 -4.72 5.07
C VAL A 29 7.86 -3.66 6.11
N LEU A 30 7.64 -4.07 7.37
CA LEU A 30 7.52 -3.19 8.52
C LEU A 30 8.66 -3.42 9.51
N ARG A 31 9.21 -2.34 10.05
CA ARG A 31 10.10 -2.37 11.22
C ARG A 31 9.77 -1.28 12.21
N GLU A 32 10.06 -1.53 13.48
CA GLU A 32 9.97 -0.51 14.51
C GLU A 32 11.07 0.55 14.30
N GLY A 33 10.71 1.80 14.53
CA GLY A 33 11.64 2.93 14.51
C GLY A 33 11.60 3.73 15.81
N PRO A 34 12.48 4.73 15.96
CA PRO A 34 12.53 5.60 17.13
C PRO A 34 11.20 6.32 17.38
N ALA A 35 10.96 6.70 18.64
CA ALA A 35 9.78 7.48 19.07
C ALA A 35 8.42 6.85 18.68
N GLY A 36 8.35 5.52 18.57
CA GLY A 36 7.12 4.81 18.16
C GLY A 36 6.76 5.00 16.69
N SER A 37 7.73 5.37 15.86
CA SER A 37 7.58 5.34 14.41
C SER A 37 7.64 3.90 13.88
N VAL A 38 7.08 3.72 12.69
CA VAL A 38 7.14 2.51 11.90
C VAL A 38 7.81 2.87 10.58
N TRP A 39 8.73 2.02 10.18
CA TRP A 39 9.44 2.08 8.91
C TRP A 39 8.76 1.13 7.92
N PHE A 40 8.47 1.64 6.73
CA PHE A 40 7.82 0.94 5.62
C PHE A 40 8.85 0.79 4.50
N ALA A 41 9.31 -0.44 4.27
CA ALA A 41 10.35 -0.71 3.30
C ALA A 41 9.79 -0.77 1.86
N HIS A 42 10.39 0.01 0.97
CA HIS A 42 10.20 -0.06 -0.47
C HIS A 42 11.37 -0.84 -1.05
N SER A 43 11.09 -1.86 -1.85
CA SER A 43 12.13 -2.76 -2.38
C SER A 43 12.25 -2.63 -3.89
N ASN A 44 13.48 -2.74 -4.40
CA ASN A 44 13.75 -2.77 -5.83
C ASN A 44 13.36 -4.12 -6.46
N GLY A 45 13.57 -4.26 -7.78
CA GLY A 45 13.29 -5.49 -8.51
C GLY A 45 14.09 -6.71 -8.04
N ALA A 46 15.22 -6.50 -7.36
CA ALA A 46 16.04 -7.57 -6.77
C ALA A 46 15.63 -7.90 -5.32
N GLY A 47 14.55 -7.31 -4.79
CA GLY A 47 14.06 -7.54 -3.44
C GLY A 47 14.86 -6.83 -2.34
N SER A 48 15.84 -6.00 -2.68
CA SER A 48 16.61 -5.21 -1.72
C SER A 48 15.87 -3.92 -1.37
N VAL A 49 15.91 -3.52 -0.10
CA VAL A 49 15.32 -2.25 0.37
C VAL A 49 16.03 -1.08 -0.31
N ALA A 50 15.28 -0.30 -1.08
CA ALA A 50 15.78 0.84 -1.86
C ALA A 50 15.37 2.19 -1.24
N HIS A 51 14.26 2.21 -0.49
CA HIS A 51 13.76 3.40 0.18
C HIS A 51 12.91 3.01 1.40
N VAL A 52 12.76 3.93 2.36
CA VAL A 52 11.98 3.69 3.58
C VAL A 52 11.11 4.91 3.86
N ASP A 53 9.81 4.70 3.85
CA ASP A 53 8.83 5.64 4.37
C ASP A 53 8.73 5.48 5.89
N ILE A 54 8.60 6.58 6.63
CA ILE A 54 8.50 6.56 8.09
C ILE A 54 7.18 7.23 8.49
N ARG A 55 6.39 6.55 9.32
CA ARG A 55 5.17 7.10 9.91
C ARG A 55 5.14 6.81 11.40
N GLY A 56 4.79 7.82 12.19
CA GLY A 56 4.57 7.68 13.63
C GLY A 56 3.44 8.60 14.10
N PRO A 57 3.15 8.61 15.40
CA PRO A 57 2.09 9.45 15.98
C PRO A 57 2.24 10.94 15.67
N THR A 58 3.48 11.43 15.59
CA THR A 58 3.83 12.84 15.42
C THR A 58 4.77 13.09 14.23
N TYR A 59 5.06 12.06 13.42
CA TYR A 59 6.05 12.16 12.34
C TYR A 59 5.55 11.51 11.05
N LYS A 60 5.77 12.21 9.93
CA LYS A 60 5.58 11.72 8.57
C LYS A 60 6.80 12.16 7.76
N GLY A 61 7.55 11.20 7.24
CA GLY A 61 8.74 11.49 6.44
C GLY A 61 9.26 10.25 5.73
N SER A 62 10.48 10.33 5.22
CA SER A 62 11.15 9.23 4.54
C SER A 62 12.68 9.40 4.65
N LEU A 63 13.42 8.32 4.44
CA LEU A 63 14.88 8.41 4.36
C LEU A 63 15.31 9.08 3.05
N THR A 64 16.24 10.02 3.13
CA THR A 64 16.83 10.70 1.97
C THR A 64 17.89 9.84 1.27
N GLY A 65 18.18 10.13 0.00
CA GLY A 65 19.21 9.42 -0.77
C GLY A 65 18.82 8.04 -1.33
N GLY A 66 17.65 7.51 -0.95
CA GLY A 66 17.13 6.24 -1.48
C GLY A 66 16.57 6.36 -2.89
N ALA A 67 16.68 5.28 -3.68
CA ALA A 67 16.03 5.17 -4.98
C ALA A 67 14.56 4.79 -4.78
N LYS A 68 13.64 5.71 -5.08
CA LYS A 68 12.20 5.45 -4.91
C LYS A 68 11.77 4.24 -5.73
N SER A 69 11.09 3.32 -5.08
CA SER A 69 10.47 2.14 -5.66
C SER A 69 9.11 1.90 -4.98
N LEU A 70 8.54 0.70 -5.12
CA LEU A 70 7.24 0.36 -4.52
C LEU A 70 7.39 -0.27 -3.13
N PHE A 71 6.53 0.13 -2.21
CA PHE A 71 6.17 -0.72 -1.07
C PHE A 71 5.34 -1.89 -1.61
N ARG A 72 5.63 -3.11 -1.16
CA ARG A 72 4.91 -4.33 -1.56
C ARG A 72 4.67 -5.16 -0.32
N MET A 73 3.43 -5.50 0.00
CA MET A 73 3.08 -6.24 1.23
C MET A 73 3.74 -7.63 1.31
N SER A 74 4.04 -8.26 0.18
CA SER A 74 4.71 -9.57 0.12
C SER A 74 5.74 -9.56 -1.00
N PRO A 75 6.91 -8.91 -0.81
CA PRO A 75 7.85 -8.64 -1.89
C PRO A 75 8.51 -9.91 -2.44
N SER A 76 8.64 -10.95 -1.62
CA SER A 76 9.24 -12.25 -1.98
C SER A 76 8.21 -13.29 -2.45
N ALA A 77 6.92 -12.94 -2.47
CA ALA A 77 5.89 -13.85 -2.96
C ALA A 77 5.88 -13.88 -4.50
N PRO A 78 5.42 -14.99 -5.12
CA PRO A 78 5.16 -15.02 -6.55
C PRO A 78 4.26 -13.86 -6.99
N ILE A 79 4.47 -13.38 -8.22
CA ILE A 79 3.65 -12.30 -8.79
C ILE A 79 2.20 -12.77 -8.86
N ARG A 80 1.30 -11.92 -8.38
CA ARG A 80 -0.14 -12.18 -8.29
C ARG A 80 -0.87 -11.49 -9.44
N PRO A 81 -1.95 -12.07 -10.00
CA PRO A 81 -2.63 -11.52 -11.16
C PRO A 81 -3.33 -10.18 -10.87
N ARG A 82 -3.70 -9.93 -9.61
CA ARG A 82 -4.33 -8.66 -9.22
C ARG A 82 -3.33 -7.75 -8.50
N LEU A 83 -3.17 -6.53 -8.98
CA LEU A 83 -2.42 -5.47 -8.30
C LEU A 83 -3.38 -4.42 -7.74
N VAL A 84 -3.23 -4.07 -6.47
CA VAL A 84 -3.84 -2.89 -5.86
C VAL A 84 -2.72 -1.91 -5.51
N LEU A 85 -2.73 -0.73 -6.10
CA LEU A 85 -1.72 0.31 -5.85
C LEU A 85 -2.35 1.52 -5.16
N ALA A 86 -1.89 1.83 -3.95
CA ALA A 86 -2.26 3.02 -3.18
C ALA A 86 -1.15 4.08 -3.18
N GLU A 87 -1.42 5.26 -2.61
CA GLU A 87 -0.44 6.34 -2.50
C GLU A 87 0.51 6.13 -1.31
N ALA A 88 0.01 5.62 -0.17
CA ALA A 88 0.85 5.27 0.97
C ALA A 88 0.70 3.82 1.41
N ALA A 89 1.73 3.30 2.09
CA ALA A 89 1.75 1.93 2.56
C ALA A 89 0.61 1.62 3.55
N ILE A 90 0.23 2.59 4.40
CA ILE A 90 -0.91 2.43 5.32
C ILE A 90 -2.22 2.25 4.54
N ASP A 91 -2.42 2.95 3.43
CA ASP A 91 -3.60 2.80 2.59
C ASP A 91 -3.63 1.44 1.91
N ALA A 92 -2.49 0.99 1.37
CA ALA A 92 -2.38 -0.37 0.80
C ALA A 92 -2.71 -1.46 1.83
N LEU A 93 -2.19 -1.34 3.05
CA LEU A 93 -2.52 -2.25 4.16
C LEU A 93 -3.98 -2.13 4.61
N SER A 94 -4.58 -0.95 4.50
CA SER A 94 -5.99 -0.74 4.84
C SER A 94 -6.92 -1.41 3.83
N VAL A 95 -6.60 -1.34 2.53
CA VAL A 95 -7.32 -2.12 1.50
C VAL A 95 -7.12 -3.62 1.72
N ALA A 96 -5.89 -4.05 2.04
CA ALA A 96 -5.62 -5.46 2.36
C ALA A 96 -6.47 -5.94 3.54
N ALA A 97 -6.62 -5.13 4.58
CA ALA A 97 -7.49 -5.43 5.72
C ALA A 97 -8.96 -5.56 5.29
N ILE A 98 -9.46 -4.59 4.52
CA ILE A 98 -10.85 -4.55 4.03
C ILE A 98 -11.18 -5.78 3.16
N GLU A 99 -10.23 -6.20 2.34
CA GLU A 99 -10.38 -7.34 1.43
C GLU A 99 -9.96 -8.68 2.06
N SER A 100 -9.65 -8.71 3.36
CA SER A 100 -9.21 -9.91 4.08
C SER A 100 -7.96 -10.58 3.50
N LEU A 101 -6.98 -9.77 3.07
CA LEU A 101 -5.68 -10.17 2.55
C LEU A 101 -5.79 -11.27 1.48
N ARG A 102 -6.41 -10.93 0.34
CA ARG A 102 -6.65 -11.91 -0.73
C ARG A 102 -5.36 -12.55 -1.24
N ALA A 103 -5.39 -13.86 -1.43
CA ALA A 103 -4.25 -14.63 -1.94
C ALA A 103 -3.85 -14.26 -3.38
N ASP A 104 -4.80 -13.81 -4.19
CA ASP A 104 -4.63 -13.43 -5.60
C ASP A 104 -4.19 -11.98 -5.83
N THR A 105 -3.98 -11.21 -4.75
CA THR A 105 -3.78 -9.76 -4.84
C THR A 105 -2.46 -9.31 -4.22
N LEU A 106 -1.64 -8.59 -4.98
CA LEU A 106 -0.52 -7.83 -4.46
C LEU A 106 -0.98 -6.42 -4.07
N TYR A 107 -0.89 -6.11 -2.77
CA TYR A 107 -1.09 -4.76 -2.25
C TYR A 107 0.24 -4.01 -2.23
N ALA A 108 0.29 -2.87 -2.91
CA ALA A 108 1.48 -2.06 -3.08
C ALA A 108 1.18 -0.57 -2.88
N ALA A 109 2.23 0.23 -2.65
CA ALA A 109 2.12 1.68 -2.61
C ALA A 109 3.29 2.39 -3.28
N SER A 110 3.02 3.53 -3.90
CA SER A 110 4.02 4.39 -4.55
C SER A 110 4.83 5.25 -3.57
N GLY A 111 4.27 5.58 -2.41
CA GLY A 111 4.84 6.50 -1.43
C GLY A 111 4.56 7.97 -1.77
N GLY A 112 5.13 8.90 -0.99
CA GLY A 112 4.88 10.35 -1.11
C GLY A 112 5.32 11.03 -2.43
N GLY A 113 5.69 10.29 -3.47
CA GLY A 113 5.87 10.83 -4.82
C GLY A 113 6.26 9.76 -5.85
N VAL A 114 5.73 9.89 -7.07
CA VAL A 114 6.00 8.98 -8.20
C VAL A 114 7.23 9.47 -8.96
N GLY A 115 8.42 8.95 -8.60
CA GLY A 115 9.66 9.20 -9.33
C GLY A 115 9.90 8.19 -10.45
N PRO A 116 10.93 8.38 -11.30
CA PRO A 116 11.25 7.46 -12.39
C PRO A 116 11.42 6.01 -11.94
N GLY A 117 12.04 5.77 -10.78
CA GLY A 117 12.19 4.43 -10.21
C GLY A 117 10.87 3.77 -9.80
N THR A 118 9.90 4.56 -9.31
CA THR A 118 8.54 4.08 -9.00
C THR A 118 7.81 3.68 -10.28
N ILE A 119 7.92 4.50 -11.34
CA ILE A 119 7.32 4.21 -12.65
C ILE A 119 7.92 2.92 -13.23
N ALA A 120 9.25 2.83 -13.30
CA ALA A 120 9.92 1.63 -13.82
C ALA A 120 9.54 0.36 -13.04
N ALA A 121 9.42 0.44 -11.71
CA ALA A 121 8.99 -0.67 -10.88
C ALA A 121 7.53 -1.08 -11.12
N LEU A 122 6.66 -0.12 -11.42
CA LEU A 122 5.26 -0.36 -11.76
C LEU A 122 5.12 -0.96 -13.17
N GLU A 123 5.82 -0.40 -14.15
CA GLU A 123 5.86 -0.91 -15.53
C GLU A 123 6.35 -2.35 -15.58
N ALA A 124 7.45 -2.66 -14.89
CA ALA A 124 7.94 -4.02 -14.78
C ALA A 124 6.88 -4.95 -14.16
N LEU A 125 6.18 -4.50 -13.11
CA LEU A 125 5.14 -5.31 -12.47
C LEU A 125 3.94 -5.54 -13.39
N LEU A 126 3.48 -4.52 -14.12
CA LEU A 126 2.40 -4.63 -15.09
C LEU A 126 2.76 -5.56 -16.26
N GLY A 127 3.99 -5.49 -16.76
CA GLY A 127 4.48 -6.41 -17.79
C GLY A 127 4.42 -7.87 -17.38
N HIS A 128 4.74 -8.20 -16.12
CA HIS A 128 4.58 -9.57 -15.61
C HIS A 128 3.12 -9.94 -15.40
N ILE A 129 2.32 -9.03 -14.83
CA ILE A 129 0.90 -9.26 -14.55
C ILE A 129 0.10 -9.51 -15.84
N ALA A 130 0.42 -8.80 -16.93
CA ALA A 130 -0.24 -8.96 -18.23
C ALA A 130 -0.19 -10.40 -18.77
N MET A 131 0.81 -11.18 -18.35
CA MET A 131 0.98 -12.57 -18.76
C MET A 131 0.16 -13.57 -17.92
N LEU A 132 -0.47 -13.12 -16.83
CA LEU A 132 -1.18 -13.99 -15.90
C LEU A 132 -2.69 -14.04 -16.22
N PRO A 133 -3.32 -15.23 -16.18
CA PRO A 133 -4.77 -15.33 -16.21
C PRO A 133 -5.42 -14.52 -15.08
N GLY A 134 -6.43 -13.73 -15.41
CA GLY A 134 -7.10 -12.86 -14.43
C GLY A 134 -6.34 -11.57 -14.09
N ALA A 135 -5.39 -11.15 -14.93
CA ALA A 135 -4.68 -9.88 -14.81
C ALA A 135 -5.63 -8.70 -14.53
N LEU A 136 -5.35 -7.94 -13.47
CA LEU A 136 -6.16 -6.79 -13.10
C LEU A 136 -5.35 -5.77 -12.30
N PHE A 137 -5.36 -4.52 -12.76
CA PHE A 137 -4.77 -3.40 -12.05
C PHE A 137 -5.86 -2.51 -11.43
N ARG A 138 -5.84 -2.39 -10.09
CA ARG A 138 -6.73 -1.54 -9.30
C ARG A 138 -5.96 -0.35 -8.74
N SER A 139 -6.37 0.87 -9.12
CA SER A 139 -5.85 2.10 -8.50
C SER A 139 -6.62 2.41 -7.23
N ALA A 140 -5.96 2.40 -6.07
CA ALA A 140 -6.53 2.68 -4.77
C ALA A 140 -6.05 4.03 -4.22
N THR A 141 -6.08 5.06 -5.06
CA THR A 141 -5.65 6.43 -4.75
C THR A 141 -6.75 7.22 -4.04
N ASP A 142 -6.36 8.29 -3.35
CA ASP A 142 -7.22 9.06 -2.45
C ASP A 142 -8.45 9.64 -3.17
N ALA A 143 -9.52 9.87 -2.42
CA ALA A 143 -10.78 10.42 -2.92
C ALA A 143 -10.69 11.95 -3.05
N ASN A 144 -9.72 12.45 -3.81
CA ASN A 144 -9.52 13.89 -4.05
C ASN A 144 -8.94 14.14 -5.44
N GLY A 145 -8.89 15.42 -5.85
CA GLY A 145 -8.38 15.81 -7.17
C GLY A 145 -6.97 15.28 -7.50
N PRO A 146 -5.97 15.38 -6.59
CA PRO A 146 -4.68 14.73 -6.78
C PRO A 146 -4.76 13.20 -7.00
N GLY A 147 -5.53 12.49 -6.19
CA GLY A 147 -5.71 11.04 -6.29
C GLY A 147 -6.42 10.62 -7.58
N ASP A 148 -7.31 11.46 -8.10
CA ASP A 148 -7.96 11.28 -9.40
C ASP A 148 -6.98 11.38 -10.57
N ARG A 149 -6.11 12.39 -10.56
CA ARG A 149 -5.00 12.49 -11.54
C ARG A 149 -4.02 11.32 -11.43
N PHE A 150 -3.77 10.80 -10.24
CA PHE A 150 -2.94 9.60 -10.10
C PHE A 150 -3.59 8.37 -10.71
N ALA A 151 -4.90 8.20 -10.56
CA ALA A 151 -5.61 7.09 -11.18
C ALA A 151 -5.65 7.16 -12.71
N GLU A 152 -5.80 8.36 -13.29
CA GLU A 152 -5.70 8.54 -14.74
C GLU A 152 -4.34 8.09 -15.27
N ARG A 153 -3.25 8.43 -14.56
CA ARG A 153 -1.90 7.96 -14.91
C ARG A 153 -1.76 6.45 -14.77
N HIS A 154 -2.35 5.87 -13.72
CA HIS A 154 -2.38 4.41 -13.55
C HIS A 154 -3.16 3.72 -14.68
N GLN A 155 -4.26 4.31 -15.14
CA GLN A 155 -5.04 3.81 -16.27
C GLN A 155 -4.22 3.81 -17.56
N ALA A 156 -3.56 4.93 -17.89
CA ALA A 156 -2.71 5.01 -19.07
C ALA A 156 -1.58 3.98 -19.05
N LEU A 157 -0.99 3.70 -17.88
CA LEU A 157 -0.01 2.62 -17.72
C LEU A 157 -0.65 1.24 -17.92
N ALA A 158 -1.84 1.01 -17.38
CA ALA A 158 -2.56 -0.26 -17.58
C ALA A 158 -2.82 -0.53 -19.07
N GLU A 159 -3.28 0.49 -19.79
CA GLU A 159 -3.52 0.46 -21.24
C GLU A 159 -2.24 0.15 -22.02
N LYS A 160 -1.12 0.82 -21.69
CA LYS A 160 0.20 0.56 -22.29
C LYS A 160 0.61 -0.92 -22.19
N PHE A 161 0.27 -1.60 -21.10
CA PHE A 161 0.61 -3.01 -20.87
C PHE A 161 -0.55 -3.98 -21.16
N SER A 162 -1.67 -3.49 -21.73
CA SER A 162 -2.87 -4.29 -21.98
C SER A 162 -3.42 -5.03 -20.74
N VAL A 163 -3.29 -4.42 -19.56
CA VAL A 163 -3.82 -4.95 -18.30
C VAL A 163 -5.19 -4.31 -18.02
N PRO A 164 -6.25 -5.10 -17.77
CA PRO A 164 -7.54 -4.56 -17.34
C PRO A 164 -7.38 -3.62 -16.14
N PHE A 165 -8.05 -2.47 -16.18
CA PHE A 165 -7.95 -1.44 -15.16
C PHE A 165 -9.29 -1.19 -14.47
N ALA A 166 -9.24 -0.88 -13.17
CA ALA A 166 -10.38 -0.28 -12.50
C ALA A 166 -9.97 0.65 -11.35
N ARG A 167 -10.66 1.78 -11.22
CA ARG A 167 -10.50 2.67 -10.07
C ARG A 167 -11.19 2.08 -8.85
N LEU A 168 -10.45 1.95 -7.76
CA LEU A 168 -10.94 1.63 -6.43
C LEU A 168 -10.88 2.92 -5.59
N ARG A 169 -11.85 3.81 -5.80
CA ARG A 169 -11.91 5.10 -5.10
C ARG A 169 -12.48 4.93 -3.69
N PRO A 170 -11.89 5.53 -2.63
CA PRO A 170 -12.52 5.57 -1.32
C PRO A 170 -13.93 6.18 -1.39
N PRO A 171 -14.94 5.62 -0.69
CA PRO A 171 -16.29 6.18 -0.65
C PRO A 171 -16.44 7.44 0.20
N ILE A 172 -15.38 7.84 0.94
CA ILE A 172 -15.37 9.06 1.77
C ILE A 172 -14.72 10.17 0.95
N GLU A 173 -15.48 11.18 0.55
CA GLU A 173 -14.95 12.31 -0.23
C GLU A 173 -13.87 13.05 0.56
N GLY A 174 -12.75 13.35 -0.10
CA GLY A 174 -11.56 13.93 0.51
C GLY A 174 -10.73 12.95 1.36
N GLY A 175 -11.19 11.71 1.57
CA GLY A 175 -10.56 10.73 2.45
C GLY A 175 -9.62 9.74 1.75
N ASP A 176 -8.88 8.98 2.56
CA ASP A 176 -8.00 7.90 2.14
C ASP A 176 -8.57 6.50 2.50
N TRP A 177 -7.85 5.42 2.21
CA TRP A 177 -8.31 4.07 2.56
C TRP A 177 -8.20 3.76 4.06
N ASN A 178 -7.36 4.49 4.80
CA ASN A 178 -7.28 4.36 6.26
C ASN A 178 -8.54 4.94 6.94
N ASP A 179 -9.08 6.04 6.43
CA ASP A 179 -10.35 6.62 6.89
C ASP A 179 -11.50 5.64 6.67
N VAL A 180 -11.55 4.98 5.51
CA VAL A 180 -12.57 3.97 5.19
C VAL A 180 -12.49 2.78 6.15
N LEU A 181 -11.29 2.27 6.42
CA LEU A 181 -11.09 1.17 7.37
C LEU A 181 -11.55 1.58 8.78
N ARG A 182 -11.18 2.78 9.23
CA ARG A 182 -11.59 3.32 10.53
C ARG A 182 -13.11 3.38 10.64
N ALA A 183 -13.78 3.96 9.65
CA ALA A 183 -15.23 4.09 9.64
C ALA A 183 -15.94 2.73 9.70
N ARG A 184 -15.45 1.72 8.96
CA ARG A 184 -16.02 0.36 8.97
C ARG A 184 -15.92 -0.29 10.35
N LEU A 185 -14.76 -0.21 11.00
CA LEU A 185 -14.55 -0.84 12.31
C LEU A 185 -15.31 -0.14 13.43
N GLN A 186 -15.45 1.19 13.35
CA GLN A 186 -16.27 1.95 14.30
C GLN A 186 -17.76 1.59 14.18
N ASN A 187 -18.28 1.41 12.96
CA ASN A 187 -19.67 1.01 12.76
C ASN A 187 -19.93 -0.42 13.26
N GLN A 188 -18.97 -1.33 13.12
CA GLN A 188 -19.08 -2.70 13.65
C GLN A 188 -19.09 -2.74 15.18
N GLY A 189 -18.32 -1.88 15.85
CA GLY A 189 -18.31 -1.78 17.31
C GLY A 189 -19.54 -1.08 17.91
N SER A 190 -20.25 -0.27 17.13
CA SER A 190 -21.50 0.38 17.56
C SER A 190 -22.75 -0.49 17.40
N THR A 191 -22.61 -1.66 16.74
CA THR A 191 -23.72 -2.60 16.49
C THR A 191 -23.61 -3.87 17.36
N SER A 192 -22.73 -3.86 18.37
CA SER A 192 -22.51 -4.93 19.35
C SER A 192 -22.82 -4.42 20.75
#